data_AF-A0A133VJN2-F1
#
_entry.id   AF-A0A133VJN2-F1
#
_cell.length_a   1.000
_cell.length_b   1.000
_cell.length_c   1.000
_cell.angle_alpha   90.00
_cell.angle_beta   90.00
_cell.angle_gamma   90.00
#
_symmetry.space_group_name_H-M   'P 1'
#
loop_
_entity.id
_entity.type
_entity.pdbx_description
1 polymer ?
#
loop_
_entity_poly.entity_id
_entity_poly.type
_entity_poly.pdbx_seq_one_letter_code
_entity_poly.pdbx_strand_id
1 'polypeptide(L)' 'ARLAELRSELAREKAVAAVGSLESPGRVGELRRTIARILTIIEEVKKERKGGG' A
#
# COMPACT_ATOMS: atom_id res chain seq x y z
N ALA A 1 -5.70 11.14 -3.84
CA ALA A 1 -6.42 10.10 -3.08
C ALA A 1 -5.38 9.26 -2.38
N ARG A 2 -5.44 9.18 -1.05
CA ARG A 2 -4.31 8.72 -0.20
C ARG A 2 -3.73 7.36 -0.59
N LEU A 3 -4.54 6.41 -1.08
CA LEU A 3 -4.07 5.11 -1.55
C LEU A 3 -3.27 5.18 -2.87
N ALA A 4 -3.63 6.09 -3.77
CA ALA A 4 -2.90 6.31 -5.01
C ALA A 4 -1.51 6.91 -4.73
N GLU A 5 -1.42 7.84 -3.77
CA GLU A 5 -0.15 8.41 -3.32
C GLU A 5 0.79 7.34 -2.77
N LEU A 6 0.28 6.45 -1.89
CA LEU A 6 1.05 5.32 -1.35
C LEU A 6 1.53 4.34 -2.45
N ARG A 7 0.70 4.10 -3.48
CA ARG A 7 1.09 3.25 -4.62
C ARG A 7 2.17 3.92 -5.48
N SER A 8 2.06 5.22 -5.73
CA SER A 8 3.07 5.98 -6.45
C SER A 8 4.40 6.02 -5.69
N GLU A 9 4.36 6.13 -4.36
CA GLU A 9 5.55 6.07 -3.53
C GLU A 9 6.20 4.69 -3.53
N LEU A 10 5.40 3.62 -3.40
CA LEU A 10 5.90 2.26 -3.54
C LEU A 10 6.55 2.01 -4.91
N ALA A 11 5.99 2.58 -5.98
CA ALA A 11 6.58 2.47 -7.32
C ALA A 11 7.94 3.15 -7.41
N ARG A 12 8.08 4.36 -6.83
CA ARG A 12 9.37 5.08 -6.75
C ARG A 12 10.40 4.29 -5.96
N GLU A 13 10.05 3.82 -4.76
CA GLU A 13 10.97 3.07 -3.89
C GLU A 13 11.44 1.77 -4.55
N LYS A 14 10.57 1.07 -5.30
CA LYS A 14 10.97 -0.11 -6.07
C LYS A 14 11.94 0.22 -7.21
N ALA A 15 11.72 1.34 -7.90
CA ALA A 15 12.61 1.78 -8.97
C ALA A 15 14.00 2.11 -8.43
N VAL A 16 14.06 2.84 -7.30
CA VAL A 16 15.31 3.15 -6.60
C VAL A 16 16.04 1.88 -6.17
N ALA A 17 15.32 0.94 -5.53
CA ALA A 17 15.86 -0.36 -5.13
C ALA A 17 16.43 -1.18 -6.30
N ALA A 18 15.78 -1.14 -7.47
CA ALA A 18 16.20 -1.87 -8.66
C ALA A 18 17.54 -1.36 -9.23
N VAL A 19 17.86 -0.08 -9.02
CA VAL A 19 19.14 0.53 -9.43
C VAL A 19 20.26 0.24 -8.43
N GLY A 20 19.98 -0.53 -7.36
CA GLY A 20 20.96 -0.90 -6.32
C GLY A 20 21.13 0.16 -5.24
N SER A 21 20.35 1.24 -5.29
CA SER A 21 20.27 2.22 -4.21
C SER A 21 19.11 1.86 -3.30
N LEU A 22 19.39 1.54 -2.03
CA LEU A 22 18.37 1.35 -1.01
C LEU A 22 18.65 2.37 0.09
N GLU A 23 18.09 3.58 -0.02
CA GLU A 23 18.15 4.58 1.07
C GLU A 23 17.48 4.04 2.34
N SER A 24 16.49 3.16 2.20
CA SER A 24 15.77 2.56 3.32
C SER A 24 15.25 1.17 2.95
N PRO A 25 16.03 0.10 3.20
CA PRO A 25 15.65 -1.26 2.77
C PRO A 25 14.33 -1.78 3.37
N GLY A 26 13.88 -1.22 4.50
CA GLY A 26 12.59 -1.55 5.11
C GLY A 26 11.37 -0.87 4.48
N ARG A 27 11.56 0.25 3.75
CA ARG A 27 10.48 1.15 3.33
C ARG A 27 9.51 0.51 2.35
N VAL A 28 10.02 -0.29 1.40
CA VAL A 28 9.19 -1.08 0.48
C VAL A 28 8.26 -2.02 1.24
N GLY A 29 8.76 -2.68 2.30
CA GLY A 29 7.98 -3.57 3.15
C GLY A 29 6.89 -2.84 3.93
N GLU A 30 7.22 -1.68 4.49
CA GLU A 30 6.29 -0.83 5.24
C GLU A 30 5.15 -0.30 4.38
N LEU A 31 5.47 0.21 3.18
CA LEU A 31 4.48 0.68 2.21
C LEU A 31 3.54 -0.45 1.77
N ARG A 32 4.08 -1.64 1.51
CA ARG A 32 3.26 -2.84 1.18
C ARG A 32 2.29 -3.20 2.30
N ARG A 33 2.76 -3.26 3.56
CA ARG A 33 1.92 -3.57 4.73
C ARG A 33 0.83 -2.51 4.93
N THR A 34 1.18 -1.23 4.76
CA THR A 34 0.25 -0.12 4.89
C THR A 34 -0.86 -0.18 3.84
N ILE A 35 -0.49 -0.40 2.57
CA ILE A 35 -1.46 -0.58 1.47
C ILE A 35 -2.36 -1.79 1.74
N ALA A 36 -1.80 -2.93 2.16
CA ALA A 36 -2.57 -4.13 2.46
C ALA A 36 -3.62 -3.87 3.55
N ARG A 37 -3.22 -3.22 4.65
CA ARG A 37 -4.13 -2.88 5.76
C ARG A 37 -5.29 -1.99 5.29
N ILE A 38 -5.01 -0.98 4.46
CA ILE A 38 -6.04 -0.10 3.91
C ILE A 38 -7.02 -0.89 3.04
N LEU A 39 -6.51 -1.77 2.17
CA LEU A 39 -7.36 -2.60 1.30
C LEU A 39 -8.23 -3.57 2.10
N THR A 40 -7.70 -4.15 3.18
CA THR A 40 -8.48 -4.98 4.11
C THR A 40 -9.64 -4.20 4.70
N ILE A 41 -9.38 -3.01 5.25
CA ILE A 41 -10.45 -2.17 5.84
C ILE A 41 -11.50 -1.80 4.79
N ILE A 42 -11.09 -1.43 3.58
CA ILE A 42 -12.02 -1.10 2.49
C ILE A 42 -12.93 -2.30 2.17
N GLU A 43 -12.37 -3.51 2.11
CA GLU A 43 -13.14 -4.71 1.80
C GLU A 43 -14.08 -5.09 2.95
N GLU A 44 -13.65 -4.98 4.21
CA GLU A 44 -14.52 -5.22 5.36
C GLU A 44 -15.68 -4.22 5.42
N VAL A 45 -15.42 -2.92 5.25
CA VAL A 45 -16.48 -1.89 5.15
C VAL A 45 -17.45 -2.18 4.01
N LYS A 46 -16.93 -2.66 2.87
CA LYS A 46 -17.75 -3.02 1.72
C LYS A 46 -18.60 -4.27 1.98
N LYS A 47 -18.08 -5.27 2.71
CA LYS A 47 -18.84 -6.44 3.14
C LYS A 47 -19.93 -6.07 4.14
N GLU A 48 -19.62 -5.26 5.15
CA GLU A 48 -20.59 -4.75 6.12
C GLU A 48 -21.75 -4.02 5.42
N ARG A 49 -21.43 -3.14 4.46
CA ARG A 49 -22.45 -2.44 3.65
C ARG A 49 -23.31 -3.36 2.78
N LYS A 50 -22.79 -4.54 2.39
CA LYS A 50 -23.49 -5.50 1.54
C LYS A 50 -24.28 -6.55 2.32
N GLY A 51 -23.91 -6.80 3.58
CA GLY A 51 -24.54 -7.79 4.46
C GLY A 51 -25.71 -7.26 5.29
N GLY A 52 -26.02 -5.96 5.22
CA GLY A 52 -27.16 -5.32 5.88
C GLY A 52 -28.44 -5.26 5.03
N GLY A 53 -28.70 -6.30 4.21
CA GLY A 53 -29.91 -6.45 3.40
C GLY A 53 -30.83 -7.52 3.94
#